data_AF-Q252G3-F1
#
_entry.id   AF-Q252G3-F1
#
_cell.length_a   1.000
_cell.length_b   1.000
_cell.length_c   1.000
_cell.angle_alpha   90.00
_cell.angle_beta   90.00
_cell.angle_gamma   90.00
#
_symmetry.space_group_name_H-M   'P 1'
#
loop_
_entity.id
_entity.type
_entity.pdbx_description
1 polymer ?
#
loop_
_entity_poly.entity_id
_entity_poly.type
_entity_poly.pdbx_seq_one_letter_code
_entity_poly.pdbx_strand_id
1 'polypeptide(L)' 'MPLAIQCHHAVCDGYHVGKFVEALRSMAANPKQWL' A
#
# COMPACT_ATOMS: atom_id res chain seq x y z
N MET A 1 10.25 -6.59 5.47
CA MET A 1 9.26 -6.68 6.56
C MET A 1 7.97 -7.24 6.00
N PRO A 2 7.37 -8.26 6.64
CA PRO A 2 6.01 -8.66 6.31
C PRO A 2 5.02 -7.58 6.79
N LEU A 3 3.99 -7.31 5.99
CA LEU A 3 2.93 -6.34 6.29
C LEU A 3 1.57 -7.00 6.08
N ALA A 4 0.61 -6.69 6.94
CA ALA A 4 -0.78 -7.08 6.79
C ALA A 4 -1.63 -5.81 6.65
N ILE A 5 -2.56 -5.81 5.68
CA ILE A 5 -3.44 -4.68 5.42
C ILE A 5 -4.88 -5.19 5.54
N GLN A 6 -5.68 -4.48 6.33
CA GLN A 6 -7.12 -4.71 6.44
C GLN A 6 -7.84 -3.60 5.69
N CYS A 7 -8.83 -3.97 4.89
CA CYS A 7 -9.65 -3.02 4.16
C CYS A 7 -11.11 -3.48 4.17
N HIS A 8 -12.03 -2.52 4.04
CA HIS A 8 -13.44 -2.84 3.93
C HIS A 8 -13.77 -3.17 2.47
N HIS A 9 -14.16 -4.42 2.20
CA HIS A 9 -14.36 -4.92 0.83
C HIS A 9 -15.47 -4.23 0.04
N ALA A 10 -16.40 -3.52 0.69
CA ALA A 10 -17.39 -2.70 -0.01
C ALA A 10 -16.82 -1.38 -0.56
N VAL A 11 -15.62 -0.97 -0.13
CA VAL A 11 -14.95 0.27 -0.58
C VAL A 11 -13.79 -0.04 -1.52
N CYS A 12 -13.03 -1.10 -1.25
CA CYS A 12 -11.85 -1.48 -2.01
C CYS A 12 -11.82 -2.99 -2.31
N ASP A 13 -11.46 -3.35 -3.53
CA ASP A 13 -11.22 -4.73 -3.94
C ASP A 13 -9.70 -5.05 -3.98
N GLY A 14 -9.36 -6.26 -4.45
CA GLY A 14 -7.96 -6.68 -4.57
C GLY A 14 -7.12 -5.82 -5.52
N TYR A 15 -7.72 -5.19 -6.54
CA TYR A 15 -7.00 -4.30 -7.45
C TYR A 15 -6.59 -3.01 -6.74
N HIS A 16 -7.54 -2.39 -6.01
CA HIS A 16 -7.26 -1.17 -5.25
C HIS A 16 -6.22 -1.42 -4.15
N VAL A 17 -6.31 -2.54 -3.43
CA VAL A 17 -5.32 -2.93 -2.42
C VAL A 17 -3.95 -3.15 -3.08
N GLY A 18 -3.88 -3.81 -4.24
CA GLY A 18 -2.63 -4.02 -4.97
C GLY A 18 -1.95 -2.70 -5.39
N LYS A 19 -2.73 -1.74 -5.91
CA LYS A 19 -2.23 -0.40 -6.25
C LYS A 19 -1.70 0.36 -5.04
N PHE A 20 -2.41 0.29 -3.90
CA PHE A 20 -1.97 0.88 -2.65
C PHE A 20 -0.65 0.27 -2.15
N VAL A 21 -0.55 -1.06 -2.16
CA VAL A 21 0.69 -1.77 -1.75
C VAL A 21 1.87 -1.35 -2.61
N GLU A 22 1.69 -1.20 -3.92
CA GLU A 22 2.80 -0.82 -4.80
C GLU A 22 3.27 0.62 -4.53
N ALA A 23 2.33 1.55 -4.33
CA ALA A 23 2.67 2.91 -3.93
C ALA A 23 3.42 2.92 -2.57
N LEU A 24 2.89 2.20 -1.58
CA LEU A 24 3.51 2.07 -0.25
C LEU A 24 4.94 1.49 -0.34
N ARG A 25 5.16 0.49 -1.19
CA ARG A 25 6.49 -0.09 -1.44
C ARG A 25 7.45 0.94 -2.02
N SER A 26 7.01 1.73 -3.00
CA SER A 26 7.82 2.79 -3.61
C SER A 26 8.21 3.88 -2.60
N MET A 27 7.27 4.29 -1.76
CA MET A 27 7.50 5.24 -0.67
C MET A 27 8.49 4.70 0.36
N ALA A 28 8.30 3.45 0.80
CA ALA A 28 9.18 2.79 1.76
C ALA A 28 10.61 2.59 1.21
N ALA A 29 10.76 2.40 -0.10
CA ALA A 29 12.07 2.30 -0.74
C ALA A 29 12.79 3.66 -0.84
N ASN A 30 12.05 4.77 -0.87
CA ASN A 30 12.58 6.12 -1.05
C ASN A 30 12.12 7.10 0.05
N PRO A 31 12.34 6.80 1.34
CA PRO A 31 11.71 7.54 2.43
C PRO A 31 12.08 9.03 2.46
N LYS A 32 13.30 9.40 2.04
CA LYS A 32 13.76 10.80 1.97
C LYS A 32 12.98 11.69 1.00
N GLN A 33 12.24 11.10 0.06
CA GLN A 33 11.39 11.86 -0.86
C GLN A 33 10.06 12.26 -0.22
N TRP A 34 9.65 11.58 0.85
CA TRP A 34 8.33 11.68 1.47
C TRP A 34 8.38 12.20 2.92
N LEU A 35 9.57 12.28 3.51
CA LEU A 35 9.85 12.77 4.87
C LEU A 35 10.37 14.20 4.82
#